data_AF-A0A949RDL5-F1
#
_entry.id   AF-A0A949RDL5-F1
#
_cell.length_a   1.000
_cell.length_b   1.000
_cell.length_c   1.000
_cell.angle_alpha   90.00
_cell.angle_beta   90.00
_cell.angle_gamma   90.00
#
_symmetry.space_group_name_H-M   'P 1'
#
loop_
_entity.id
_entity.type
_entity.pdbx_description
1 polymer ?
#
loop_
_entity_poly.entity_id
_entity_poly.type
_entity_poly.pdbx_seq_one_letter_code
_entity_poly.pdbx_strand_id
1 'polypeptide(L)'
;MSPSASRSAATVLELALRWHVAISMFVYGISKTVQFDATAENETPVNSLTGQQLMWAFYGYSLAYAKFLGVVEMAGAVLLLFRRTTLLGCLVVTTVLVNVIVQDLVFGVLEGALRAAIIYQALTVVILLINRQRVTAVWQAFTSPVQTTSALRWYWLALGAAVVLACTLFLEHVVTH
;
A
#
# COMPACT_ATOMS: atom_id res chain seq x y z
N MET A 1 12.45 31.24 -19.08
CA MET A 1 11.60 30.09 -19.48
C MET A 1 10.16 30.42 -19.11
N SER A 2 9.22 30.34 -20.06
CA SER A 2 7.83 30.71 -19.81
C SER A 2 7.12 29.70 -18.88
N PRO A 3 6.18 30.12 -18.02
CA PRO A 3 5.45 29.25 -17.09
C PRO A 3 4.65 28.11 -17.74
N SER A 4 4.39 28.18 -19.06
CA SER A 4 3.67 27.15 -19.82
C SER A 4 4.58 25.97 -20.19
N ALA A 5 5.85 26.22 -20.52
CA ALA A 5 6.80 25.18 -20.90
C ALA A 5 7.16 24.26 -19.72
N SER A 6 7.31 24.83 -18.51
CA SER A 6 7.61 24.06 -17.30
C SER A 6 6.46 23.13 -16.87
N ARG A 7 5.20 23.56 -17.07
CA ARG A 7 4.02 22.72 -16.80
C ARG A 7 3.91 21.53 -17.76
N SER A 8 4.30 21.71 -19.02
CA SER A 8 4.32 20.63 -20.01
C SER A 8 5.36 19.56 -19.67
N ALA A 9 6.60 19.98 -19.35
CA ALA A 9 7.68 19.07 -18.98
C ALA A 9 7.37 18.24 -17.72
N ALA A 10 6.81 18.86 -16.68
CA ALA A 10 6.40 18.15 -15.47
C ALA A 10 5.32 17.09 -15.73
N THR A 11 4.39 17.38 -16.66
CA THR A 11 3.33 16.44 -17.03
C THR A 11 3.89 15.22 -17.79
N VAL A 12 4.84 15.44 -18.69
CA VAL A 12 5.52 14.36 -19.43
C VAL A 12 6.35 13.50 -18.47
N LEU A 13 7.08 14.13 -17.55
CA LEU A 13 7.85 13.42 -16.52
C LEU A 13 6.94 12.60 -15.61
N GLU A 14 5.84 13.17 -15.12
CA GLU A 14 4.86 12.45 -14.29
C GLU A 14 4.32 11.22 -15.02
N LEU A 15 3.97 11.37 -16.31
CA LEU A 15 3.45 10.28 -17.12
C LEU A 15 4.50 9.17 -17.26
N ALA A 16 5.74 9.50 -17.59
CA ALA A 16 6.83 8.54 -17.73
C ALA A 16 7.08 7.77 -16.42
N LEU A 17 7.13 8.49 -15.28
CA LEU A 17 7.31 7.89 -13.96
C LEU A 17 6.17 6.95 -13.59
N ARG A 18 4.92 7.37 -13.83
CA ARG A 18 3.74 6.56 -13.55
C ARG A 18 3.73 5.28 -14.38
N TRP A 19 4.05 5.36 -15.66
CA TRP A 19 4.16 4.18 -16.52
C TRP A 19 5.27 3.26 -16.06
N HIS A 20 6.44 3.79 -15.70
CA HIS A 20 7.55 2.99 -15.21
C HIS A 20 7.18 2.23 -13.93
N VAL A 21 6.68 2.95 -12.92
CA VAL A 21 6.25 2.32 -11.65
C VAL A 21 5.10 1.34 -11.87
N ALA A 22 4.10 1.69 -12.70
CA ALA A 22 2.97 0.81 -12.97
C ALA A 22 3.41 -0.50 -13.64
N ILE A 23 4.25 -0.44 -14.67
CA ILE A 23 4.76 -1.65 -15.33
C ILE A 23 5.55 -2.51 -14.33
N SER A 24 6.45 -1.89 -13.56
CA SER A 24 7.24 -2.60 -12.55
C SER A 24 6.37 -3.28 -11.49
N MET A 25 5.37 -2.57 -10.93
CA MET A 25 4.45 -3.14 -9.94
C MET A 25 3.56 -4.23 -10.53
N PHE A 26 3.17 -4.12 -11.80
CA PHE A 26 2.37 -5.14 -12.46
C PHE A 26 3.19 -6.43 -12.67
N VAL A 27 4.44 -6.31 -13.13
CA VAL A 27 5.36 -7.45 -13.26
C VAL A 27 5.67 -8.08 -11.90
N TYR A 28 5.94 -7.25 -10.89
CA TYR A 28 6.25 -7.72 -9.54
C TYR A 28 5.04 -8.46 -8.92
N GLY A 29 3.84 -7.91 -9.05
CA GLY A 29 2.61 -8.52 -8.57
C GLY A 29 2.33 -9.87 -9.22
N ILE A 30 2.45 -9.97 -10.55
CA ILE A 30 2.32 -11.25 -11.26
C ILE A 30 3.37 -12.24 -10.76
N SER A 31 4.63 -11.81 -10.61
CA SER A 31 5.70 -12.68 -10.16
C SER A 31 5.39 -13.30 -8.81
N LYS A 32 4.85 -12.53 -7.85
CA LYS A 32 4.43 -13.05 -6.53
C LYS A 32 3.32 -14.09 -6.61
N THR A 33 2.42 -14.00 -7.57
CA THR A 33 1.32 -14.98 -7.70
C THR A 33 1.80 -16.36 -8.16
N VAL A 34 2.97 -16.43 -8.82
CA VAL A 34 3.52 -17.67 -9.41
C VAL A 34 4.77 -18.15 -8.65
N GLN A 35 5.56 -17.23 -8.08
CA GLN A 35 6.87 -17.51 -7.48
C GLN A 35 6.80 -18.42 -6.25
N PHE A 36 5.70 -18.39 -5.50
CA PHE A 36 5.56 -19.14 -4.25
C PHE A 36 4.72 -20.42 -4.37
N ASP A 37 4.10 -20.70 -5.53
CA ASP A 37 3.31 -21.92 -5.76
C ASP A 37 4.19 -23.20 -5.73
N ALA A 38 5.51 -23.07 -5.83
CA ALA A 38 6.47 -24.17 -5.71
C ALA A 38 7.20 -24.12 -4.36
N THR A 39 6.62 -24.69 -3.31
CA THR A 39 7.43 -25.06 -2.14
C THR A 39 7.80 -26.53 -2.24
N ALA A 40 9.09 -26.77 -2.45
CA ALA A 40 9.73 -28.03 -2.11
C ALA A 40 9.50 -28.27 -0.61
N GLU A 41 9.13 -29.49 -0.23
CA GLU A 41 9.07 -29.90 1.17
C GLU A 41 10.42 -29.60 1.82
N ASN A 42 10.45 -28.60 2.71
CA ASN A 42 11.62 -28.32 3.52
C ASN A 42 11.48 -29.16 4.80
N GLU A 43 12.22 -30.26 4.88
CA GLU A 43 12.35 -31.07 6.10
C GLU A 43 13.16 -30.35 7.20
N THR A 44 13.70 -29.17 6.89
CA THR A 44 14.54 -28.38 7.80
C THR A 44 13.71 -27.78 8.94
N PRO A 45 14.14 -27.93 10.20
CA PRO A 45 13.48 -27.30 11.35
C PRO A 45 13.38 -25.78 11.20
N VAL A 46 12.22 -25.20 11.55
CA VAL A 46 11.93 -23.76 11.39
C VAL A 46 12.96 -22.86 12.07
N ASN A 47 13.47 -23.26 13.23
CA ASN A 47 14.48 -22.52 13.99
C ASN A 47 15.88 -22.49 13.34
N SER A 48 16.11 -23.30 12.30
CA SER A 48 17.37 -23.36 11.55
C SER A 48 17.32 -22.63 10.21
N LEU A 49 16.13 -22.13 9.81
CA LEU A 49 15.96 -21.39 8.57
C LEU A 49 16.59 -20.00 8.66
N THR A 50 17.19 -19.54 7.56
CA THR A 50 17.54 -18.12 7.43
C THR A 50 16.27 -17.26 7.35
N GLY A 51 16.38 -15.96 7.62
CA GLY A 51 15.22 -15.06 7.55
C GLY A 51 14.52 -15.09 6.18
N GLN A 52 15.28 -15.11 5.09
CA GLN A 52 14.73 -15.24 3.72
C GLN A 52 14.01 -16.57 3.51
N GLN A 53 14.60 -17.69 3.95
CA GLN A 53 13.97 -19.00 3.85
C GLN A 53 12.67 -19.07 4.65
N LEU A 54 12.66 -18.49 5.86
CA LEU A 54 11.47 -18.41 6.70
C LEU A 54 10.37 -17.58 6.03
N MET A 55 10.73 -16.43 5.45
CA MET A 55 9.79 -15.58 4.72
C MET A 55 9.18 -16.30 3.51
N TRP A 56 10.02 -17.00 2.72
CA TRP A 56 9.54 -17.75 1.56
C TRP A 56 8.70 -18.96 1.95
N ALA A 57 9.05 -19.66 3.03
CA ALA A 57 8.23 -20.74 3.59
C ALA A 57 6.85 -20.22 4.04
N PHE A 58 6.79 -19.05 4.69
CA PHE A 58 5.54 -18.40 5.05
C PHE A 58 4.68 -18.07 3.82
N TYR A 59 5.28 -17.49 2.77
CA TYR A 59 4.57 -17.18 1.53
C TYR A 59 4.12 -18.42 0.76
N GLY A 60 4.90 -19.49 0.79
CA GLY A 60 4.54 -20.77 0.20
C GLY A 60 3.46 -21.53 0.96
N TYR A 61 3.45 -21.44 2.29
CA TYR A 61 2.35 -21.95 3.12
C TYR A 61 1.05 -21.17 2.87
N SER A 62 1.13 -19.83 2.86
CA SER A 62 -0.02 -18.94 2.68
C SER A 62 -0.07 -18.36 1.27
N LEU A 63 -0.30 -19.22 0.27
CA LEU A 63 -0.43 -18.80 -1.13
C LEU A 63 -1.52 -17.75 -1.34
N ALA A 64 -2.61 -17.83 -0.58
CA ALA A 64 -3.68 -16.84 -0.61
C ALA A 64 -3.18 -15.45 -0.19
N TYR A 65 -2.30 -15.36 0.82
CA TYR A 65 -1.70 -14.10 1.24
C TYR A 65 -0.72 -13.56 0.19
N ALA A 66 0.13 -14.42 -0.38
CA ALA A 66 1.02 -14.04 -1.47
C ALA A 66 0.25 -13.50 -2.68
N LYS A 67 -0.81 -14.20 -3.09
CA LYS A 67 -1.69 -13.81 -4.20
C LYS A 67 -2.45 -12.52 -3.89
N PHE A 68 -2.94 -12.34 -2.67
CA PHE A 68 -3.57 -11.10 -2.24
C PHE A 68 -2.63 -9.90 -2.38
N LEU A 69 -1.39 -10.00 -1.88
CA LEU A 69 -0.40 -8.93 -2.05
C LEU A 69 -0.14 -8.63 -3.53
N GLY A 70 0.04 -9.65 -4.36
CA GLY A 70 0.23 -9.47 -5.80
C GLY A 70 -0.95 -8.75 -6.47
N VAL A 71 -2.19 -9.09 -6.10
CA VAL A 71 -3.40 -8.42 -6.59
C VAL A 71 -3.44 -6.95 -6.16
N VAL A 72 -3.06 -6.63 -4.91
CA VAL A 72 -3.01 -5.25 -4.42
C VAL A 72 -1.94 -4.44 -5.17
N GLU A 73 -0.77 -5.03 -5.46
CA GLU A 73 0.28 -4.40 -6.29
C GLU A 73 -0.24 -4.09 -7.69
N MET A 74 -0.90 -5.07 -8.34
CA MET A 74 -1.49 -4.89 -9.67
C MET A 74 -2.62 -3.86 -9.66
N ALA A 75 -3.46 -3.82 -8.63
CA ALA A 75 -4.51 -2.81 -8.49
C ALA A 75 -3.90 -1.41 -8.37
N GLY A 76 -2.85 -1.24 -7.56
CA GLY A 76 -2.09 0.00 -7.45
C GLY A 76 -1.50 0.44 -8.79
N ALA A 77 -0.92 -0.50 -9.55
CA ALA A 77 -0.39 -0.26 -10.89
C ALA A 77 -1.46 0.25 -11.87
N VAL A 78 -2.62 -0.42 -11.92
CA VAL A 78 -3.74 -0.01 -12.79
C VAL A 78 -4.24 1.39 -12.43
N LEU A 79 -4.37 1.69 -11.13
CA LEU A 79 -4.78 3.02 -10.67
C LEU A 79 -3.76 4.11 -11.04
N LEU A 80 -2.47 3.79 -11.11
CA LEU A 80 -1.44 4.72 -11.58
C LEU A 80 -1.55 5.02 -13.08
N LEU A 81 -2.20 4.19 -13.90
CA LEU A 81 -2.35 4.47 -15.33
C LEU A 81 -3.37 5.58 -15.61
N PHE A 82 -4.40 5.73 -14.77
CA PHE A 82 -5.42 6.76 -14.97
C PHE A 82 -5.10 8.05 -14.20
N ARG A 83 -5.12 9.19 -14.90
CA ARG A 83 -4.77 10.51 -14.33
C ARG A 83 -5.70 10.98 -13.21
N ARG A 84 -6.91 10.44 -13.15
CA ARG A 84 -7.90 10.75 -12.10
C ARG A 84 -7.62 9.97 -10.81
N THR A 85 -7.08 8.76 -10.89
CA THR A 85 -6.86 7.87 -9.75
C THR A 85 -5.41 7.84 -9.29
N THR A 86 -4.53 8.67 -9.85
CA THR A 86 -3.09 8.67 -9.56
C THR A 86 -2.78 8.76 -8.07
N LEU A 87 -3.45 9.62 -7.31
CA LEU A 87 -3.21 9.74 -5.86
C LEU A 87 -3.59 8.45 -5.11
N LEU A 88 -4.70 7.82 -5.49
CA LEU A 88 -5.12 6.54 -4.91
C LEU A 88 -4.13 5.43 -5.28
N GLY A 89 -3.67 5.40 -6.54
CA GLY A 89 -2.63 4.47 -6.98
C GLY A 89 -1.33 4.64 -6.19
N CYS A 90 -0.86 5.88 -6.00
CA CYS A 90 0.32 6.17 -5.18
C CYS A 90 0.14 5.70 -3.73
N LEU A 91 -1.04 5.86 -3.14
CA LEU A 91 -1.35 5.40 -1.78
C LEU A 91 -1.25 3.86 -1.67
N VAL A 92 -1.89 3.15 -2.59
CA VAL A 92 -1.88 1.68 -2.62
C VAL A 92 -0.46 1.16 -2.84
N VAL A 93 0.24 1.69 -3.85
CA VAL A 93 1.62 1.30 -4.17
C VAL A 93 2.57 1.59 -3.01
N THR A 94 2.45 2.76 -2.37
CA THR A 94 3.27 3.11 -1.20
C THR A 94 3.02 2.14 -0.04
N THR A 95 1.76 1.78 0.21
CA THR A 95 1.41 0.85 1.29
C THR A 95 2.10 -0.50 1.09
N VAL A 96 2.05 -1.04 -0.13
CA VAL A 96 2.67 -2.33 -0.42
C VAL A 96 4.19 -2.25 -0.46
N LEU A 97 4.77 -1.22 -1.09
CA LEU A 97 6.22 -1.06 -1.14
C LEU A 97 6.83 -0.89 0.25
N VAL A 98 6.21 -0.11 1.14
CA VAL A 98 6.65 0.00 2.54
C VAL A 98 6.58 -1.35 3.24
N ASN A 99 5.51 -2.13 3.02
CA ASN A 99 5.41 -3.47 3.57
C ASN A 99 6.55 -4.39 3.10
N VAL A 100 6.83 -4.41 1.79
CA VAL A 100 7.92 -5.19 1.20
C VAL A 100 9.28 -4.75 1.72
N ILE A 101 9.57 -3.45 1.76
CA ILE A 101 10.84 -2.91 2.27
C ILE A 101 11.05 -3.31 3.73
N VAL A 102 10.01 -3.21 4.56
CA VAL A 102 10.11 -3.59 5.98
C VAL A 102 10.38 -5.09 6.11
N GLN A 103 9.66 -5.93 5.35
CA GLN A 103 9.89 -7.37 5.36
C GLN A 103 11.31 -7.72 4.91
N ASP A 104 11.78 -7.16 3.80
CA ASP A 104 13.11 -7.44 3.26
C ASP A 104 14.22 -7.04 4.26
N LEU A 105 14.05 -5.91 4.96
CA LEU A 105 14.99 -5.49 6.00
C LEU A 105 14.97 -6.39 7.23
N VAL A 106 13.79 -6.78 7.72
CA VAL A 106 13.63 -7.61 8.93
C VAL A 106 14.09 -9.04 8.69
N PHE A 107 13.77 -9.62 7.53
CA PHE A 107 14.14 -10.99 7.17
C PHE A 107 15.53 -11.10 6.52
N GLY A 108 16.25 -9.99 6.39
CA GLY A 108 17.61 -9.96 5.83
C GLY A 108 17.65 -10.34 4.34
N VAL A 109 16.57 -10.11 3.61
CA VAL A 109 16.47 -10.36 2.16
C VAL A 109 17.13 -9.16 1.44
N LEU A 110 18.45 -9.08 1.54
CA LEU A 110 19.25 -7.93 1.09
C LEU A 110 19.67 -8.05 -0.39
N GLU A 111 18.80 -8.60 -1.23
CA GLU A 111 19.05 -8.81 -2.66
C GLU A 111 18.53 -7.65 -3.53
N GLY A 112 18.52 -7.82 -4.86
CA GLY A 112 18.03 -6.82 -5.82
C GLY A 112 16.58 -6.39 -5.59
N ALA A 113 15.76 -7.21 -4.92
CA ALA A 113 14.36 -6.92 -4.59
C ALA A 113 14.22 -5.67 -3.71
N LEU A 114 14.96 -5.60 -2.59
CA LEU A 114 14.95 -4.45 -1.68
C LEU A 114 15.34 -3.15 -2.41
N ARG A 115 16.39 -3.21 -3.24
CA ARG A 115 16.85 -2.05 -4.02
C ARG A 115 15.78 -1.57 -4.99
N ALA A 116 15.14 -2.49 -5.70
CA ALA A 116 14.05 -2.16 -6.62
C ALA A 116 12.87 -1.53 -5.86
N ALA A 117 12.47 -2.11 -4.72
CA ALA A 117 11.38 -1.58 -3.90
C ALA A 117 11.65 -0.15 -3.42
N ILE A 118 12.88 0.14 -2.95
CA ILE A 118 13.29 1.49 -2.54
C ILE A 118 13.24 2.46 -3.73
N ILE A 119 13.73 2.06 -4.89
CA ILE A 119 13.68 2.90 -6.11
C ILE A 119 12.23 3.21 -6.47
N TYR A 120 11.36 2.20 -6.54
CA TYR A 120 9.95 2.42 -6.88
C TYR A 120 9.22 3.27 -5.84
N GLN A 121 9.59 3.14 -4.56
CA GLN A 121 9.05 3.99 -3.51
C GLN A 121 9.47 5.44 -3.70
N ALA A 122 10.75 5.69 -4.00
CA ALA A 122 11.25 7.02 -4.28
C ALA A 122 10.56 7.65 -5.50
N LEU A 123 10.40 6.90 -6.60
CA LEU A 123 9.68 7.37 -7.79
C LEU A 123 8.20 7.68 -7.48
N THR A 124 7.56 6.85 -6.64
CA THR A 124 6.18 7.08 -6.19
C THR A 124 6.07 8.37 -5.37
N VAL A 125 7.04 8.65 -4.50
CA VAL A 125 7.13 9.93 -3.77
C VAL A 125 7.33 11.10 -4.74
N VAL A 126 8.16 10.96 -5.76
CA VAL A 126 8.32 12.01 -6.80
C VAL A 126 6.99 12.29 -7.51
N ILE A 127 6.21 11.28 -7.86
CA ILE A 127 4.87 11.45 -8.45
C ILE A 127 3.94 12.24 -7.51
N LEU A 128 3.97 11.95 -6.21
CA LEU A 128 3.21 12.68 -5.19
C LEU A 128 3.66 14.15 -5.08
N LEU A 129 4.98 14.40 -5.12
CA LEU A 129 5.55 15.75 -5.08
C LEU A 129 5.19 16.59 -6.31
N ILE A 130 5.16 15.97 -7.50
CA ILE A 130 4.65 16.62 -8.72
C ILE A 130 3.17 17.00 -8.53
N ASN A 131 2.38 16.11 -7.92
CA ASN A 131 0.96 16.29 -7.65
C ASN A 131 0.64 17.02 -6.32
N ARG A 132 1.60 17.73 -5.70
CA ARG A 132 1.46 18.32 -4.36
C ARG A 132 0.20 19.15 -4.15
N GLN A 133 -0.26 19.89 -5.17
CA GLN A 133 -1.48 20.70 -5.09
C GLN A 133 -2.73 19.86 -4.83
N ARG A 134 -2.81 18.69 -5.47
CA ARG A 134 -3.92 17.75 -5.26
C ARG A 134 -3.79 17.08 -3.90
N VAL A 135 -2.57 16.75 -3.47
CA VAL A 135 -2.31 16.19 -2.13
C VAL A 135 -2.75 17.17 -1.04
N THR A 136 -2.39 18.44 -1.14
CA THR A 136 -2.82 19.48 -0.18
C THR A 136 -4.33 19.70 -0.21
N ALA A 137 -4.97 19.63 -1.38
CA ALA A 137 -6.43 19.75 -1.48
C ALA A 137 -7.14 18.58 -0.78
N VAL A 138 -6.64 17.35 -0.95
CA VAL A 138 -7.16 16.17 -0.23
C VAL A 138 -6.95 16.33 1.27
N TRP A 139 -5.76 16.75 1.69
CA TRP A 139 -5.47 17.01 3.11
C TRP A 139 -6.39 18.08 3.71
N GLN A 140 -6.63 19.17 2.99
CA GLN A 140 -7.56 20.22 3.41
C GLN A 140 -9.00 19.72 3.48
N ALA A 141 -9.42 18.86 2.55
CA ALA A 141 -10.75 18.27 2.58
C ALA A 141 -10.97 17.40 3.83
N PHE A 142 -9.93 16.72 4.32
CA PHE A 142 -10.01 15.92 5.55
C PHE A 142 -9.85 16.74 6.84
N THR A 143 -9.12 17.85 6.80
CA THR A 143 -8.80 18.66 8.01
C THR A 143 -9.72 19.85 8.21
N SER A 144 -10.44 20.29 7.17
CA SER A 144 -11.40 21.40 7.31
C SER A 144 -12.57 20.96 8.18
N PRO A 145 -12.90 21.68 9.27
CA PRO A 145 -14.02 21.33 10.12
C PRO A 145 -15.30 21.40 9.28
N VAL A 146 -16.03 20.28 9.22
CA VAL A 146 -17.35 20.23 8.58
C VAL A 146 -18.24 21.22 9.30
N GLN A 147 -18.69 22.27 8.61
CA GLN A 147 -19.72 23.17 9.13
C GLN A 147 -21.01 22.38 9.32
N THR A 148 -21.22 21.89 10.53
CA THR A 148 -22.35 21.05 10.90
C THR A 148 -23.50 21.97 11.27
N THR A 149 -24.45 22.15 10.35
CA THR A 149 -25.71 22.89 10.59
C THR A 149 -26.81 21.96 11.09
N SER A 150 -26.48 21.01 11.95
CA SER A 150 -27.43 20.05 12.51
C SER A 150 -27.69 20.33 13.98
N ALA A 151 -28.94 20.65 14.31
CA ALA A 151 -29.46 20.71 15.69
C ALA A 151 -29.68 19.31 16.30
N LEU A 152 -29.16 18.25 15.69
CA LEU A 152 -29.22 16.90 16.24
C LEU A 152 -28.24 16.80 17.41
N ARG A 153 -28.80 16.60 18.61
CA ARG A 153 -28.08 16.61 19.88
C ARG A 153 -26.95 15.57 19.85
N TRP A 154 -25.71 16.04 19.73
CA TRP A 154 -24.48 15.25 19.74
C TRP A 154 -24.41 14.20 20.87
N TYR A 155 -25.10 14.44 21.99
CA TYR A 155 -25.28 13.49 23.08
C TYR A 155 -25.90 12.15 22.66
N TRP A 156 -26.87 12.13 21.74
CA TRP A 156 -27.47 10.86 21.26
C TRP A 156 -26.52 10.09 20.36
N LEU A 157 -25.70 10.78 19.57
CA LEU A 157 -24.65 10.16 18.76
C LEU A 157 -23.53 9.60 19.65
N ALA A 158 -23.10 10.35 20.66
CA ALA A 158 -22.12 9.90 21.64
C ALA A 158 -22.63 8.70 22.46
N LEU A 159 -23.90 8.71 22.87
CA LEU A 159 -24.53 7.58 23.55
C LEU A 159 -24.61 6.35 22.64
N GLY A 160 -25.01 6.54 21.38
CA GLY A 160 -25.02 5.46 20.38
C GLY A 160 -23.64 4.86 20.15
N ALA A 161 -22.61 5.70 19.98
CA ALA A 161 -21.23 5.27 19.83
C ALA A 161 -20.70 4.53 21.07
N ALA A 162 -21.04 5.01 22.27
CA ALA A 162 -20.66 4.36 23.53
C ALA A 162 -21.34 2.99 23.70
N VAL A 163 -22.61 2.87 23.34
CA VAL A 163 -23.33 1.58 23.35
C VAL A 163 -22.73 0.61 22.35
N VAL A 164 -22.44 1.05 21.12
CA VAL A 164 -21.78 0.21 20.12
C VAL A 164 -20.41 -0.25 20.63
N LEU A 165 -19.61 0.66 21.20
CA LEU A 165 -18.31 0.33 21.77
C LEU A 165 -18.43 -0.69 22.91
N ALA A 166 -19.36 -0.49 23.84
CA ALA A 166 -19.60 -1.41 24.95
C ALA A 166 -20.07 -2.78 24.46
N CYS A 167 -20.95 -2.84 23.45
CA CYS A 167 -21.38 -4.08 22.81
C CYS A 167 -20.22 -4.78 22.12
N THR A 168 -19.35 -4.05 21.40
CA THR A 168 -18.19 -4.65 20.75
C THR A 168 -17.20 -5.20 21.77
N LEU A 169 -16.95 -4.49 22.87
CA LEU A 169 -16.06 -4.95 23.94
C LEU A 169 -16.63 -6.16 24.70
N PHE A 170 -17.95 -6.18 24.93
CA PHE A 170 -18.62 -7.32 25.55
C PHE A 170 -18.60 -8.56 24.66
N LEU A 171 -18.91 -8.40 23.36
CA LEU A 171 -18.79 -9.47 22.37
C LEU A 171 -17.36 -10.01 22.31
N GLU A 172 -16.37 -9.13 22.28
CA GLU A 172 -14.96 -9.53 22.31
C GLU A 172 -14.64 -10.34 23.57
N HIS A 173 -15.09 -9.90 24.75
CA HIS A 173 -14.90 -10.63 26.00
C HIS A 173 -15.54 -12.03 25.99
N VAL A 174 -16.79 -12.16 25.50
CA VAL A 174 -17.50 -13.44 25.41
C VAL A 174 -16.88 -14.39 24.39
N VAL A 175 -16.28 -13.86 23.31
CA VAL A 175 -15.63 -14.69 22.29
C VAL A 175 -14.23 -15.14 22.74
N THR A 176 -13.56 -14.37 23.61
CA THR A 176 -12.17 -14.62 24.02
C THR A 176 -12.03 -15.37 25.35
N HIS A 177 -13.10 -15.52 26.14
CA HIS A 177 -13.14 -16.24 27.41
C HIS A 177 -14.31 -17.22 27.48
#